data_AF-A0A5N5F6D1-F1
#
_entry.id   AF-A0A5N5F6D1-F1
#
_cell.length_a   1.000
_cell.length_b   1.000
_cell.length_c   1.000
_cell.angle_alpha   90.00
_cell.angle_beta   90.00
_cell.angle_gamma   90.00
#
_symmetry.space_group_name_H-M   'P 1'
#
loop_
_entity.id
_entity.type
_entity.pdbx_description
1 polymer ?
#
loop_
_entity_poly.entity_id
_entity_poly.type
_entity_poly.pdbx_seq_one_letter_code
_entity_poly.pdbx_strand_id
1 'polypeptide(L)'
;RRKPSELCGSRSGTLYRQHPSIVQITHPPRPDKARQSGYRPSSCYIVYGKPTNQFVTQLELQRSKRAVAEECAGRKLGVLTDSTYKYYEAILVDAAHNPRISWICNPVHKHRELRGLTSAGKKCRGLNVKGHLHHKARPSRRANWKNNTGSLPRYR
;
A
#
# COMPACT_ATOMS: atom_id res chain seq x y z
N ARG A 1 -16.40 -11.05 21.25
CA ARG A 1 -16.31 -11.65 19.90
C ARG A 1 -15.48 -12.93 20.01
N ARG A 2 -16.09 -14.09 19.81
CA ARG A 2 -15.47 -15.41 20.01
C ARG A 2 -14.35 -15.62 18.97
N LYS A 3 -13.19 -16.12 19.41
CA LYS A 3 -12.12 -16.60 18.51
C LYS A 3 -12.51 -17.98 17.97
N PRO A 4 -12.21 -18.34 16.71
CA PRO A 4 -12.44 -19.70 16.23
C PRO A 4 -11.40 -20.67 16.79
N SER A 5 -11.88 -21.87 17.10
CA SER A 5 -11.21 -23.05 17.64
C SER A 5 -10.21 -23.67 16.67
N GLU A 6 -9.08 -24.13 17.22
CA GLU A 6 -8.06 -24.94 16.55
C GLU A 6 -8.59 -26.35 16.26
N LEU A 7 -8.70 -26.74 14.99
CA LEU A 7 -8.79 -28.15 14.60
C LEU A 7 -7.92 -28.39 13.35
N CYS A 8 -7.00 -29.33 13.55
CA CYS A 8 -6.16 -30.13 12.64
C CYS A 8 -6.39 -30.00 11.12
N GLY A 9 -5.29 -29.78 10.38
CA GLY A 9 -5.22 -29.88 8.93
C GLY A 9 -3.77 -29.93 8.43
N SER A 10 -2.97 -30.87 8.95
CA SER A 10 -1.69 -31.24 8.36
C SER A 10 -1.91 -32.05 7.08
N ARG A 11 -1.17 -31.72 5.99
CA ARG A 11 -0.76 -32.59 4.84
C ARG A 11 -0.74 -31.95 3.43
N SER A 12 -0.64 -30.62 3.27
CA SER A 12 -0.48 -30.01 1.92
C SER A 12 0.78 -29.15 1.73
N GLY A 13 1.72 -29.14 2.67
CA GLY A 13 2.84 -28.18 2.69
C GLY A 13 4.18 -28.67 2.12
N THR A 14 4.33 -29.94 1.76
CA THR A 14 5.66 -30.56 1.57
C THR A 14 6.14 -30.68 0.13
N LEU A 15 5.39 -30.24 -0.88
CA LEU A 15 5.76 -30.38 -2.30
C LEU A 15 6.18 -29.08 -3.01
N TYR A 16 6.78 -28.10 -2.33
CA TYR A 16 7.42 -26.94 -3.01
C TYR A 16 8.66 -26.46 -2.25
N ARG A 17 9.53 -27.42 -1.89
CA ARG A 17 10.62 -27.24 -0.93
C ARG A 17 12.01 -27.35 -1.56
N GLN A 18 12.21 -26.84 -2.78
CA GLN A 18 13.54 -26.84 -3.38
C GLN A 18 13.95 -25.40 -3.77
N HIS A 19 14.87 -24.87 -2.97
CA HIS A 19 15.63 -23.62 -3.08
C HIS A 19 15.06 -22.32 -2.47
N PRO A 20 15.83 -21.62 -1.60
CA PRO A 20 15.51 -20.26 -1.15
C PRO A 20 15.76 -19.26 -2.28
N SER A 21 14.78 -18.38 -2.57
CA SER A 21 14.90 -17.40 -3.65
C SER A 21 15.86 -16.25 -3.33
N ILE A 22 16.19 -16.01 -2.06
CA ILE A 22 17.02 -14.88 -1.61
C ILE A 22 17.84 -15.29 -0.37
N VAL A 23 19.16 -15.24 -0.48
CA VAL A 23 20.11 -15.33 0.63
C VAL A 23 20.52 -13.91 1.02
N GLN A 24 20.50 -13.57 2.31
CA GLN A 24 21.10 -12.32 2.77
C GLN A 24 22.62 -12.45 2.68
N ILE A 25 23.22 -11.68 1.78
CA ILE A 25 24.67 -11.63 1.61
C ILE A 25 25.18 -10.41 2.37
N THR A 26 26.07 -10.61 3.33
CA THR A 26 26.67 -9.52 4.11
C THR A 26 27.58 -8.64 3.26
N HIS A 27 28.32 -9.20 2.29
CA HIS A 27 29.22 -8.47 1.37
C HIS A 27 29.05 -8.95 -0.09
N PRO A 28 29.00 -8.04 -1.10
CA PRO A 28 28.79 -8.46 -2.48
C PRO A 28 29.96 -9.35 -2.96
N PRO A 29 29.68 -10.50 -3.62
CA PRO A 29 30.72 -11.44 -4.06
C PRO A 29 31.64 -10.87 -5.15
N ARG A 30 31.29 -9.73 -5.76
CA ARG A 30 32.14 -8.98 -6.71
C ARG A 30 32.15 -7.49 -6.34
N PRO A 31 33.03 -7.07 -5.43
CA PRO A 31 33.06 -5.69 -4.94
C PRO A 31 33.44 -4.68 -6.02
N ASP A 32 34.27 -5.07 -6.99
CA ASP A 32 34.82 -4.16 -8.01
C ASP A 32 33.73 -3.70 -8.98
N LYS A 33 32.90 -4.63 -9.46
CA LYS A 33 31.76 -4.32 -10.34
C LYS A 33 30.66 -3.59 -9.60
N ALA A 34 30.44 -3.92 -8.32
CA ALA A 34 29.50 -3.20 -7.46
C ALA A 34 29.92 -1.73 -7.29
N ARG A 35 31.21 -1.47 -7.03
CA ARG A 35 31.77 -0.10 -6.92
C ARG A 35 31.67 0.67 -8.23
N GLN A 36 31.87 0.01 -9.37
CA GLN A 36 31.71 0.62 -10.69
C GLN A 36 30.25 1.01 -11.00
N SER A 37 29.28 0.29 -10.42
CA SER A 37 27.86 0.64 -10.40
C SER A 37 27.44 1.58 -9.26
N GLY A 38 28.39 2.11 -8.48
CA GLY A 38 28.12 3.11 -7.43
C GLY A 38 27.88 2.56 -6.02
N TYR A 39 28.08 1.26 -5.77
CA TYR A 39 28.00 0.69 -4.42
C TYR A 39 29.16 1.21 -3.55
N ARG A 40 28.83 1.95 -2.48
CA ARG A 40 29.74 2.29 -1.39
C ARG A 40 29.20 1.68 -0.10
N PRO A 41 29.95 0.83 0.62
CA PRO A 41 29.54 0.39 1.94
C PRO A 41 29.62 1.60 2.88
N SER A 42 28.47 2.21 3.18
CA SER A 42 28.37 3.29 4.16
C SER A 42 27.68 2.76 5.42
N SER A 43 28.37 2.81 6.56
CA SER A 43 27.80 2.48 7.87
C SER A 43 26.87 3.57 8.40
N CYS A 44 26.83 4.77 7.81
CA CYS A 44 26.08 5.90 8.36
C CYS A 44 25.52 6.78 7.23
N TYR A 45 24.20 6.74 7.03
CA TYR A 45 23.50 7.74 6.22
C TYR A 45 23.37 9.02 7.07
N ILE A 46 24.35 9.91 7.01
CA ILE A 46 24.22 11.25 7.60
C ILE A 46 23.45 12.10 6.59
N VAL A 47 22.16 12.32 6.84
CA VAL A 47 21.35 13.29 6.09
C VAL A 47 21.68 14.68 6.62
N TYR A 48 22.50 15.43 5.89
CA TYR A 48 22.74 16.84 6.19
C TYR A 48 21.48 17.66 5.89
N GLY A 49 20.85 18.20 6.93
CA GLY A 49 19.58 18.93 6.83
C GLY A 49 18.96 19.14 8.22
N LYS A 50 17.78 19.77 8.28
CA LYS A 50 17.07 19.97 9.55
C LYS A 50 16.75 18.61 10.21
N PRO A 51 16.89 18.47 11.54
CA PRO A 51 16.76 17.19 12.24
C PRO A 51 15.39 16.51 12.10
N THR A 52 14.36 17.25 11.68
CA THR A 52 12.98 16.76 11.54
C THR A 52 12.80 15.62 10.52
N ASN A 53 13.60 15.57 9.45
CA ASN A 53 13.46 14.57 8.38
C ASN A 53 14.60 13.52 8.37
N GLN A 54 15.39 13.44 9.44
CA GLN A 54 16.54 12.53 9.51
C GLN A 54 16.16 11.10 9.95
N PHE A 55 14.90 10.86 10.34
CA PHE A 55 14.44 9.55 10.81
C PHE A 55 14.26 8.55 9.65
N VAL A 56 15.00 7.44 9.70
CA VAL A 56 14.98 6.39 8.66
C VAL A 56 14.16 5.16 9.07
N THR A 57 14.14 4.81 10.36
CA THR A 57 13.65 3.50 10.83
C THR A 57 12.19 3.48 11.31
N GLN A 58 11.63 4.62 11.73
CA GLN A 58 10.29 4.70 12.37
C GLN A 58 9.21 5.29 11.44
N LEU A 59 9.40 5.21 10.12
CA LEU A 59 8.44 5.74 9.16
C LEU A 59 7.25 4.77 8.99
N GLU A 60 6.06 5.19 9.41
CA GLU A 60 4.83 4.45 9.16
C GLU A 60 4.18 4.85 7.82
N LEU A 61 3.66 3.84 7.12
CA LEU A 61 2.96 4.06 5.86
C LEU A 61 1.59 4.71 6.11
N GLN A 62 1.30 5.79 5.39
CA GLN A 62 -0.02 6.45 5.42
C GLN A 62 -1.17 5.55 4.91
N ARG A 63 -0.85 4.58 4.05
CA ARG A 63 -1.75 3.55 3.56
C ARG A 63 -1.72 2.33 4.48
N SER A 64 -2.87 1.67 4.61
CA SER A 64 -2.95 0.40 5.33
C SER A 64 -2.34 -0.74 4.53
N LYS A 65 -1.82 -1.77 5.22
CA LYS A 65 -1.30 -3.00 4.60
C LYS A 65 -2.35 -3.67 3.67
N ARG A 66 -3.64 -3.56 4.01
CA ARG A 66 -4.75 -4.00 3.15
C ARG A 66 -4.83 -3.23 1.82
N ALA A 67 -4.69 -1.90 1.86
CA ALA A 67 -4.70 -1.08 0.65
C ALA A 67 -3.49 -1.38 -0.24
N VAL A 68 -2.32 -1.62 0.36
CA VAL A 68 -1.12 -2.06 -0.38
C VAL A 68 -1.33 -3.42 -1.03
N ALA A 69 -1.93 -4.37 -0.32
CA ALA A 69 -2.24 -5.69 -0.89
C ALA A 69 -3.22 -5.61 -2.07
N GLU A 70 -4.27 -4.77 -1.97
CA GLU A 70 -5.19 -4.48 -3.08
C GLU A 70 -4.44 -3.87 -4.29
N GLU A 71 -3.49 -2.97 -4.03
CA GLU A 71 -2.67 -2.33 -5.06
C GLU A 71 -1.75 -3.33 -5.78
N CYS A 72 -1.14 -4.25 -5.02
CA CYS A 72 -0.33 -5.34 -5.57
C CYS A 72 -1.19 -6.27 -6.43
N ALA A 73 -2.34 -6.72 -5.90
CA ALA A 73 -3.26 -7.61 -6.62
C ALA A 73 -3.74 -7.01 -7.95
N GLY A 74 -4.00 -5.69 -8.00
CA GLY A 74 -4.38 -5.00 -9.23
C GLY A 74 -3.24 -4.80 -10.25
N ARG A 75 -1.97 -4.90 -9.83
CA ARG A 75 -0.79 -4.73 -10.71
C ARG A 75 -0.18 -6.03 -11.20
N LYS A 76 -0.11 -7.06 -10.35
CA LYS A 76 0.56 -8.34 -10.59
C LYS A 76 0.03 -9.34 -9.55
N LEU A 77 -0.71 -10.35 -9.97
CA LEU A 77 -1.16 -11.41 -9.07
C LEU A 77 0.03 -12.09 -8.37
N GLY A 78 0.01 -12.11 -7.04
CA GLY A 78 0.85 -12.97 -6.20
C GLY A 78 1.12 -12.40 -4.81
N VAL A 79 0.50 -12.97 -3.77
CA VAL A 79 1.00 -12.88 -2.38
C VAL A 79 0.83 -14.24 -1.70
N LEU A 80 1.94 -14.80 -1.21
CA LEU A 80 2.06 -16.10 -0.53
C LEU A 80 2.34 -15.94 0.97
N THR A 81 2.18 -17.01 1.77
CA THR A 81 1.99 -16.96 3.23
C THR A 81 3.09 -17.54 4.15
N ASP A 82 3.55 -16.78 5.18
CA ASP A 82 4.14 -17.18 6.49
C ASP A 82 4.00 -16.15 7.67
N SER A 83 4.46 -16.46 8.89
CA SER A 83 4.34 -15.67 10.15
C SER A 83 4.89 -14.22 10.13
N THR A 84 5.65 -13.87 9.09
CA THR A 84 6.22 -12.54 8.81
C THR A 84 5.26 -11.61 8.06
N TYR A 85 4.23 -12.15 7.39
CA TYR A 85 3.34 -11.40 6.50
C TYR A 85 1.88 -11.48 6.95
N LYS A 86 1.05 -10.52 6.50
CA LYS A 86 -0.40 -10.50 6.74
C LYS A 86 -1.14 -10.84 5.45
N TYR A 87 -2.04 -11.82 5.51
CA TYR A 87 -2.87 -12.24 4.37
C TYR A 87 -4.10 -11.38 4.18
N TYR A 88 -4.37 -11.09 2.92
CA TYR A 88 -5.59 -10.42 2.49
C TYR A 88 -6.05 -11.09 1.20
N GLU A 89 -7.33 -11.45 1.17
CA GLU A 89 -7.99 -11.92 -0.04
C GLU A 89 -8.54 -10.70 -0.79
N ALA A 90 -8.23 -10.61 -2.08
CA ALA A 90 -8.70 -9.55 -2.96
C ALA A 90 -9.75 -10.12 -3.93
N ILE A 91 -10.94 -9.50 -3.96
CA ILE A 91 -12.00 -9.84 -4.90
C ILE A 91 -11.80 -8.98 -6.15
N LEU A 92 -11.52 -9.64 -7.27
CA LEU A 92 -11.44 -9.03 -8.60
C LEU A 92 -12.71 -9.40 -9.38
N VAL A 93 -13.19 -8.48 -10.21
CA VAL A 93 -14.38 -8.68 -11.03
C VAL A 93 -13.99 -8.49 -12.48
N ASP A 94 -14.30 -9.47 -13.31
CA ASP A 94 -14.24 -9.31 -14.76
C ASP A 94 -15.43 -8.47 -15.25
N ALA A 95 -15.14 -7.45 -16.04
CA ALA A 95 -16.12 -6.48 -16.52
C ALA A 95 -17.07 -7.07 -17.59
N ALA A 96 -16.74 -8.20 -18.22
CA ALA A 96 -17.52 -8.73 -19.34
C ALA A 96 -18.78 -9.52 -18.91
N HIS A 97 -18.84 -10.07 -17.70
CA HIS A 97 -19.66 -11.27 -17.45
C HIS A 97 -20.88 -11.10 -16.50
N ASN A 98 -21.25 -9.89 -16.03
CA ASN A 98 -22.38 -9.77 -15.09
C ASN A 98 -23.20 -8.45 -15.17
N PRO A 99 -24.51 -8.49 -15.49
CA PRO A 99 -25.35 -7.29 -15.61
C PRO A 99 -25.67 -6.61 -14.27
N ARG A 100 -25.70 -7.34 -13.13
CA ARG A 100 -26.00 -6.75 -11.80
C ARG A 100 -24.90 -5.82 -11.30
N ILE A 101 -23.67 -6.05 -11.74
CA ILE A 101 -22.48 -5.29 -11.33
C ILE A 101 -21.99 -4.41 -12.50
N SER A 102 -22.81 -4.22 -13.53
CA SER A 102 -22.49 -3.46 -14.75
C SER A 102 -21.95 -2.05 -14.50
N TRP A 103 -22.28 -1.42 -13.36
CA TRP A 103 -21.69 -0.14 -12.97
C TRP A 103 -20.16 -0.18 -12.96
N ILE A 104 -19.52 -1.30 -12.61
CA ILE A 104 -18.07 -1.42 -12.54
C ILE A 104 -17.39 -1.41 -13.91
N CYS A 105 -18.15 -1.72 -14.96
CA CYS A 105 -17.65 -1.81 -16.33
C CYS A 105 -17.42 -0.44 -16.96
N ASN A 106 -18.00 0.63 -16.39
CA ASN A 106 -17.76 1.98 -16.87
C ASN A 106 -16.28 2.36 -16.73
N PRO A 107 -15.69 3.06 -17.72
CA PRO A 107 -14.26 3.38 -17.73
C PRO A 107 -13.80 4.21 -16.52
N VAL A 108 -14.73 4.92 -15.87
CA VAL A 108 -14.48 5.69 -14.64
C VAL A 108 -14.07 4.83 -13.44
N HIS A 109 -14.32 3.51 -13.49
CA HIS A 109 -14.03 2.55 -12.42
C HIS A 109 -12.75 1.73 -12.63
N LYS A 110 -11.92 2.07 -13.63
CA LYS A 110 -10.57 1.53 -13.77
C LYS A 110 -9.68 1.93 -12.58
N HIS A 111 -8.79 1.05 -12.14
CA HIS A 111 -7.79 1.33 -11.11
C HIS A 111 -8.34 1.97 -9.82
N ARG A 112 -9.38 1.38 -9.23
CA ARG A 112 -10.01 1.91 -8.00
C ARG A 112 -9.10 1.74 -6.78
N GLU A 113 -8.30 0.68 -6.76
CA GLU A 113 -7.26 0.37 -5.80
C GLU A 113 -6.19 1.47 -5.75
N LEU A 114 -5.64 1.87 -6.92
CA LEU A 114 -4.64 2.94 -7.02
C LEU A 114 -5.17 4.30 -6.55
N ARG A 115 -6.44 4.58 -6.84
CA ARG A 115 -7.10 5.85 -6.48
C ARG A 115 -7.65 5.89 -5.05
N GLY A 116 -7.51 4.79 -4.29
CA GLY A 116 -8.04 4.69 -2.93
C GLY A 116 -9.57 4.84 -2.86
N LEU A 117 -10.27 4.23 -3.81
CA LEU A 117 -11.74 4.18 -3.88
C LEU A 117 -12.32 2.86 -3.33
N THR A 118 -11.45 1.92 -2.98
CA THR A 118 -11.80 0.70 -2.23
C THR A 118 -12.15 1.04 -0.78
N SER A 119 -12.73 0.08 -0.05
CA SER A 119 -13.06 0.27 1.38
C SER A 119 -11.81 0.58 2.21
N ALA A 120 -10.70 -0.12 1.96
CA ALA A 120 -9.41 0.14 2.60
C ALA A 120 -8.86 1.54 2.25
N GLY A 121 -8.93 1.92 0.98
CA GLY A 121 -8.52 3.26 0.53
C GLY A 121 -9.35 4.38 1.16
N LYS A 122 -10.68 4.22 1.22
CA LYS A 122 -11.59 5.19 1.88
C LYS A 122 -11.30 5.31 3.38
N LYS A 123 -10.98 4.20 4.05
CA LYS A 123 -10.57 4.20 5.47
C LYS A 123 -9.31 5.04 5.69
N CYS A 124 -8.25 4.80 4.93
CA CYS A 124 -7.00 5.57 5.03
C CYS A 124 -7.18 7.06 4.71
N ARG A 125 -8.14 7.39 3.84
CA ARG A 125 -8.48 8.78 3.50
C ARG A 125 -9.37 9.48 4.54
N GLY A 126 -9.81 8.78 5.59
CA GLY A 126 -10.74 9.32 6.59
C GLY A 126 -12.16 9.52 6.07
N LEU A 127 -12.57 8.80 5.02
CA LEU A 127 -13.88 8.95 4.36
C LEU A 127 -14.96 8.02 4.92
N ASN A 128 -14.61 7.08 5.79
CA ASN A 128 -15.58 6.17 6.42
C ASN A 128 -16.41 6.86 7.51
N VAL A 129 -15.87 7.90 8.16
CA VAL A 129 -16.55 8.64 9.23
C VAL A 129 -16.95 10.03 8.73
N LYS A 130 -18.13 10.50 9.12
CA LYS A 130 -18.68 11.83 8.79
C LYS A 130 -18.85 12.66 10.07
N GLY A 131 -19.06 13.97 9.93
CA GLY A 131 -19.31 14.89 11.05
C GLY A 131 -18.19 15.90 11.28
N HIS A 132 -18.34 16.69 12.33
CA HIS A 132 -17.46 17.83 12.66
C HIS A 132 -15.96 17.45 12.76
N LEU A 133 -15.63 16.27 13.30
CA LEU A 133 -14.24 15.77 13.41
C LEU A 133 -13.58 15.46 12.05
N HIS A 134 -14.37 15.31 10.97
CA HIS A 134 -13.89 14.88 9.66
C HIS A 134 -14.20 15.87 8.53
N HIS A 135 -14.47 17.14 8.86
CA HIS A 135 -14.77 18.17 7.87
C HIS A 135 -13.60 18.38 6.88
N LYS A 136 -12.35 18.35 7.37
CA LYS A 136 -11.15 18.53 6.52
C LYS A 136 -10.83 17.36 5.60
N ALA A 137 -11.52 16.23 5.72
CA ALA A 137 -11.29 15.05 4.89
C ALA A 137 -12.06 15.12 3.54
N ARG A 138 -13.07 15.98 3.43
CA ARG A 138 -13.99 16.05 2.29
C ARG A 138 -13.88 17.40 1.55
N PRO A 139 -14.07 17.44 0.22
CA PRO A 139 -14.26 16.30 -0.70
C PRO A 139 -12.98 15.46 -0.87
N SER A 140 -11.81 16.07 -0.66
CA SER A 140 -10.55 15.40 -0.37
C SER A 140 -9.67 16.35 0.46
N ARG A 141 -8.69 15.83 1.22
CA ARG A 141 -7.77 16.69 2.01
C ARG A 141 -7.10 17.78 1.18
N ARG A 142 -6.63 17.44 -0.03
CA ARG A 142 -5.96 18.40 -0.93
C ARG A 142 -6.94 19.41 -1.53
N ALA A 143 -8.14 18.96 -1.94
CA ALA A 143 -9.17 19.86 -2.44
C ALA A 143 -9.61 20.85 -1.37
N ASN A 144 -9.81 20.39 -0.13
CA ASN A 144 -10.16 21.27 0.99
C ASN A 144 -9.05 22.28 1.29
N TRP A 145 -7.78 21.87 1.26
CA TRP A 145 -6.66 22.79 1.44
C TRP A 145 -6.54 23.82 0.32
N LYS A 146 -6.92 23.47 -0.92
CA LYS A 146 -6.93 24.41 -2.05
C LYS A 146 -7.88 25.59 -1.84
N ASN A 147 -8.89 25.46 -0.99
CA ASN A 147 -9.79 26.57 -0.66
C ASN A 147 -9.12 27.70 0.14
N ASN A 148 -7.87 27.51 0.60
CA ASN A 148 -7.08 28.56 1.24
C ASN A 148 -6.55 29.61 0.24
N THR A 149 -6.84 29.49 -1.04
CA THR A 149 -6.51 30.50 -2.06
C THR A 149 -7.35 31.75 -1.87
N GLY A 150 -6.72 32.93 -1.82
CA GLY A 150 -7.43 34.20 -1.73
C GLY A 150 -8.35 34.43 -2.93
N SER A 151 -9.61 34.72 -2.66
CA SER A 151 -10.57 35.16 -3.68
C SER A 151 -10.51 36.68 -3.82
N LEU A 152 -10.12 37.17 -4.99
CA LEU A 152 -10.14 38.60 -5.32
C LEU A 152 -11.33 38.87 -6.24
N PRO A 153 -12.50 39.29 -5.70
CA PRO A 153 -13.63 39.66 -6.52
C PRO A 153 -13.32 40.94 -7.31
N ARG A 154 -13.96 41.11 -8.47
CA ARG A 154 -13.76 42.28 -9.35
C ARG A 154 -14.09 43.60 -8.65
N TYR A 155 -15.13 43.57 -7.81
CA TYR A 155 -15.54 44.68 -6.95
C TYR A 155 -15.46 44.20 -5.51
N ARG A 156 -14.95 45.05 -4.63
CA ARG A 156 -14.90 44.81 -3.19
C ARG A 156 -16.10 45.44 -2.52
#